data_AF-A0A7X8ABI1-F1
#
_entry.id   AF-A0A7X8ABI1-F1
#
_cell.length_a   1.000
_cell.length_b   1.000
_cell.length_c   1.000
_cell.angle_alpha   90.00
_cell.angle_beta   90.00
_cell.angle_gamma   90.00
#
_symmetry.space_group_name_H-M   'P 1'
#
loop_
_entity.id
_entity.type
_entity.pdbx_description
1 polymer ?
#
loop_
_entity_poly.entity_id
_entity_poly.type
_entity_poly.pdbx_seq_one_letter_code
_entity_poly.pdbx_strand_id
1 'polypeptide(L)'
;MKGPNTFLAKMSFINGFLFACILSPILETGLLYILILLTKKYLTKSITIQIFLPGIIFGSLHTYSLFYMIYAILAGIVFCFGFCSYYYNRGFKTAFWSITLIHLLRNALPFLLRLR
;
A
#
# COMPACT_ATOMS: atom_id res chain seq x y z
N MET A 1 -13.24 -1.51 -39.19
CA MET A 1 -13.20 -1.14 -37.76
C MET A 1 -11.82 -0.57 -37.45
N LYS A 2 -11.70 0.73 -37.17
CA LYS A 2 -10.42 1.30 -36.70
C LYS A 2 -10.17 0.70 -35.31
N GLY A 3 -9.07 -0.06 -35.15
CA GLY A 3 -8.65 -0.56 -33.85
C GLY A 3 -8.54 0.58 -32.83
N PRO A 4 -8.58 0.29 -31.52
CA PRO A 4 -8.42 1.33 -30.51
C PRO A 4 -7.20 2.18 -30.85
N ASN A 5 -7.39 3.50 -30.91
CA ASN A 5 -6.31 4.45 -31.21
C ASN A 5 -5.12 4.11 -30.31
N THR A 6 -4.03 3.62 -30.90
CA THR A 6 -2.86 3.09 -30.18
C THR A 6 -2.27 4.12 -29.23
N PHE A 7 -2.40 5.41 -29.58
CA PHE A 7 -2.10 6.55 -28.72
C PHE A 7 -2.95 6.59 -27.43
N LEU A 8 -4.28 6.43 -27.53
CA LEU A 8 -5.19 6.43 -26.38
C LEU A 8 -4.93 5.23 -25.46
N ALA A 9 -4.65 4.06 -26.04
CA ALA A 9 -4.30 2.86 -25.28
C ALA A 9 -2.99 3.04 -24.49
N LYS A 10 -1.97 3.64 -25.11
CA LYS A 10 -0.68 3.95 -24.46
C LYS A 10 -0.85 4.97 -23.34
N MET A 11 -1.64 6.03 -23.56
CA MET A 11 -1.91 7.04 -22.54
C MET A 11 -2.69 6.46 -21.35
N SER A 12 -3.67 5.59 -21.61
CA SER A 12 -4.39 4.85 -20.56
C SER A 12 -3.48 3.95 -19.72
N PHE A 13 -2.53 3.26 -20.37
CA PHE A 13 -1.54 2.43 -19.65
C PHE A 13 -0.63 3.27 -18.75
N ILE A 14 -0.06 4.37 -19.28
CA ILE A 14 0.82 5.27 -18.52
C ILE A 14 0.08 5.87 -17.32
N ASN A 15 -1.14 6.37 -17.53
CA ASN A 15 -1.96 6.92 -16.46
C ASN A 15 -2.27 5.86 -15.40
N GLY A 16 -2.66 4.65 -15.82
CA GLY A 16 -2.89 3.54 -14.90
C GLY A 16 -1.66 3.21 -14.06
N PHE A 17 -0.47 3.21 -14.66
CA PHE A 17 0.79 2.99 -13.95
C PHE A 17 1.06 4.10 -12.92
N LEU A 18 0.97 5.38 -13.32
CA LEU A 18 1.24 6.50 -12.42
C LEU A 18 0.28 6.51 -11.22
N PHE A 19 -1.02 6.27 -11.45
CA PHE A 19 -1.99 6.25 -10.36
C PHE A 19 -1.82 5.03 -9.46
N ALA A 20 -1.82 3.81 -10.03
CA ALA A 20 -1.83 2.58 -9.25
C ALA A 20 -0.46 2.24 -8.64
N CYS A 21 0.64 2.63 -9.29
CA CYS A 21 1.99 2.26 -8.85
C CYS A 21 2.74 3.39 -8.17
N ILE A 22 2.27 4.64 -8.22
CA ILE A 22 2.95 5.79 -7.60
C ILE A 22 2.04 6.53 -6.63
N LEU A 23 0.96 7.14 -7.13
CA LEU A 23 0.15 8.05 -6.32
C LEU A 23 -0.64 7.31 -5.22
N SER A 24 -1.35 6.23 -5.56
CA SER A 24 -2.14 5.48 -4.58
C SER A 24 -1.27 4.87 -3.48
N PRO A 25 -0.14 4.19 -3.77
CA PRO A 25 0.71 3.63 -2.71
C PRO A 25 1.28 4.67 -1.75
N ILE A 26 1.63 5.87 -2.23
CA ILE A 26 2.10 6.97 -1.36
C ILE A 26 0.97 7.43 -0.42
N LEU A 27 -0.22 7.67 -0.96
CA LEU A 27 -1.38 8.10 -0.18
C LEU A 27 -1.80 7.03 0.84
N GLU A 28 -1.90 5.78 0.40
CA GLU A 28 -2.27 4.64 1.21
C GLU A 28 -1.28 4.39 2.36
N THR A 29 0.01 4.48 2.09
CA THR A 29 1.04 4.35 3.14
C THR A 29 0.95 5.50 4.15
N GLY A 30 0.63 6.71 3.69
CA GLY A 30 0.37 7.87 4.55
C GLY A 30 -0.84 7.66 5.47
N LEU A 31 -1.95 7.15 4.91
CA LEU A 31 -3.16 6.83 5.68
C LEU A 31 -2.91 5.70 6.68
N LEU A 32 -2.18 4.66 6.28
CA LEU A 32 -1.81 3.55 7.15
C LEU A 32 -1.00 4.04 8.35
N TYR A 33 -0.04 4.93 8.12
CA TYR A 33 0.73 5.57 9.18
C TYR A 33 -0.14 6.39 10.14
N ILE A 34 -1.04 7.23 9.61
CA ILE A 34 -1.96 8.01 10.43
C ILE A 34 -2.78 7.07 11.32
N LEU A 35 -3.27 5.96 10.77
CA LEU A 35 -4.04 4.97 11.51
C LEU A 35 -3.23 4.29 12.63
N ILE A 36 -1.96 3.97 12.38
CA ILE A 36 -1.03 3.44 13.41
C ILE A 36 -0.85 4.47 14.54
N LEU A 37 -0.66 5.75 14.20
CA LEU A 37 -0.50 6.81 15.21
C LEU A 37 -1.78 7.06 16.02
N LEU A 38 -2.93 7.07 15.36
CA LEU A 38 -4.22 7.21 16.04
C LEU A 38 -4.44 6.05 17.00
N THR A 39 -4.13 4.82 16.58
CA THR A 39 -4.17 3.62 17.44
C THR A 39 -3.25 3.78 18.64
N LYS A 40 -2.01 4.24 18.43
CA LYS A 40 -1.03 4.49 19.50
C LYS A 40 -1.43 5.61 20.47
N LYS A 41 -2.09 6.66 19.96
CA LYS A 41 -2.45 7.86 20.74
C LYS A 41 -3.74 7.64 21.55
N TYR A 42 -4.76 7.05 20.93
CA TYR A 42 -6.11 7.02 21.47
C TYR A 42 -6.58 5.64 21.93
N LEU A 43 -5.96 4.55 21.47
CA LEU A 43 -6.43 3.19 21.79
C LEU A 43 -5.47 2.43 22.72
N THR A 44 -4.20 2.28 22.36
CA THR A 44 -3.26 1.44 23.14
C THR A 44 -1.79 1.64 22.79
N LYS A 45 -0.90 1.41 23.77
CA LYS A 45 0.55 1.35 23.55
C LYS A 45 1.06 -0.02 23.07
N SER A 46 0.21 -1.04 23.06
CA SER A 46 0.57 -2.38 22.57
C SER A 46 0.97 -2.34 21.10
N ILE A 47 2.20 -2.78 20.81
CA ILE A 47 2.74 -2.85 19.46
C ILE A 47 1.95 -3.83 18.58
N THR A 48 1.49 -4.94 19.17
CA THR A 48 0.70 -5.95 18.48
C THR A 48 -0.59 -5.33 17.94
N ILE A 49 -1.31 -4.57 18.75
CA ILE A 49 -2.56 -3.94 18.30
C ILE A 49 -2.27 -2.84 17.27
N GLN A 50 -1.19 -2.07 17.42
CA GLN A 50 -0.75 -1.07 16.44
C GLN A 50 -0.37 -1.68 15.08
N ILE A 51 -0.09 -2.98 15.02
CA ILE A 51 0.19 -3.70 13.77
C ILE A 51 -1.08 -4.32 13.20
N PHE A 52 -1.79 -5.12 13.99
CA PHE A 52 -2.92 -5.91 13.49
C PHE A 52 -4.14 -5.07 13.18
N LEU A 53 -4.53 -4.12 14.04
CA LEU A 53 -5.74 -3.35 13.83
C LEU A 53 -5.65 -2.47 12.56
N PRO A 54 -4.60 -1.66 12.34
CA PRO A 54 -4.47 -0.89 11.12
C PRO A 54 -4.31 -1.77 9.87
N GLY A 55 -3.58 -2.88 9.96
CA GLY A 55 -3.41 -3.81 8.84
C GLY A 55 -4.72 -4.49 8.40
N ILE A 56 -5.56 -4.90 9.37
CA ILE A 56 -6.89 -5.45 9.10
C ILE A 56 -7.79 -4.40 8.45
N ILE A 57 -7.81 -3.17 8.99
CA ILE A 57 -8.60 -2.08 8.40
C ILE A 57 -8.15 -1.80 6.97
N PHE A 58 -6.84 -1.70 6.74
CA PHE A 58 -6.27 -1.49 5.41
C PHE A 58 -6.74 -2.54 4.41
N GLY A 59 -6.57 -3.81 4.72
CA GLY A 59 -6.98 -4.89 3.82
C GLY A 59 -8.50 -4.98 3.63
N SER A 60 -9.29 -4.65 4.65
CA SER A 60 -10.76 -4.66 4.58
C SER A 60 -11.32 -3.61 3.60
N LEU A 61 -10.57 -2.54 3.33
CA LEU A 61 -10.94 -1.53 2.32
C LEU A 61 -10.72 -2.00 0.87
N HIS A 62 -10.09 -3.17 0.67
CA HIS A 62 -9.77 -3.71 -0.65
C HIS A 62 -10.81 -4.74 -1.11
N THR A 63 -11.98 -4.25 -1.56
CA THR A 63 -13.19 -5.03 -1.78
C THR A 63 -13.32 -5.72 -3.15
N TYR A 64 -12.23 -5.86 -3.92
CA TYR A 64 -12.26 -6.49 -5.25
C TYR A 64 -12.70 -7.95 -5.23
N SER A 65 -12.23 -8.74 -4.25
CA SER A 65 -12.65 -10.12 -4.02
C SER A 65 -12.27 -10.55 -2.61
N LEU A 66 -12.90 -11.60 -2.07
CA LEU A 66 -12.56 -12.12 -0.74
C LEU A 66 -11.09 -12.56 -0.65
N PHE A 67 -10.60 -13.27 -1.68
CA PHE A 67 -9.19 -13.69 -1.74
C PHE A 67 -8.24 -12.50 -1.77
N TYR A 68 -8.57 -11.45 -2.55
CA TYR A 68 -7.76 -10.24 -2.59
C TYR A 68 -7.77 -9.48 -1.27
N MET A 69 -8.93 -9.42 -0.60
CA MET A 69 -9.07 -8.80 0.71
C MET A 69 -8.22 -9.50 1.77
N ILE A 70 -8.27 -10.85 1.84
CA ILE A 70 -7.42 -11.63 2.75
C ILE A 70 -5.94 -11.37 2.46
N TYR A 71 -5.55 -11.41 1.19
CA TYR A 71 -4.19 -11.07 0.79
C TYR A 71 -3.79 -9.64 1.22
N ALA A 72 -4.68 -8.65 1.02
CA ALA A 72 -4.43 -7.26 1.36
C ALA A 72 -4.33 -7.03 2.88
N ILE A 73 -5.08 -7.80 3.68
CA ILE A 73 -4.95 -7.81 5.15
C ILE A 73 -3.55 -8.27 5.54
N LEU A 74 -3.10 -9.41 4.99
CA LEU A 74 -1.76 -9.93 5.27
C LEU A 74 -0.66 -8.94 4.84
N ALA A 75 -0.80 -8.33 3.66
CA ALA A 75 0.12 -7.30 3.18
C ALA A 75 0.12 -6.06 4.08
N GLY A 76 -1.06 -5.58 4.49
CA GLY A 76 -1.22 -4.47 5.41
C GLY A 76 -0.54 -4.73 6.76
N ILE A 77 -0.70 -5.93 7.33
CA ILE A 77 -0.03 -6.33 8.57
C ILE A 77 1.50 -6.30 8.39
N VAL A 78 2.02 -6.81 7.27
CA VAL A 78 3.46 -6.76 6.96
C VAL A 78 3.96 -5.32 6.85
N PHE A 79 3.20 -4.43 6.20
CA PHE A 79 3.52 -3.01 6.10
C PHE A 79 3.52 -2.32 7.46
N CYS A 80 2.53 -2.58 8.31
CA CYS A 80 2.48 -2.05 9.67
C CYS A 80 3.65 -2.55 10.52
N PHE A 81 3.96 -3.85 10.46
CA PHE A 81 5.11 -4.43 11.16
C PHE A 81 6.42 -3.77 10.72
N GLY A 82 6.66 -3.67 9.41
CA GLY A 82 7.84 -3.02 8.87
C GLY A 82 7.92 -1.55 9.27
N PHE A 83 6.80 -0.82 9.17
CA PHE A 83 6.73 0.59 9.57
C PHE A 83 7.13 0.76 11.03
N CYS A 84 6.51 0.00 11.93
CA CYS A 84 6.82 0.03 13.36
C CYS A 84 8.30 -0.30 13.61
N SER A 85 8.82 -1.38 13.02
CA SER A 85 10.22 -1.79 13.20
C SER A 85 11.22 -0.71 12.78
N TYR A 86 11.03 -0.10 11.61
CA TYR A 86 11.89 0.99 11.17
C TYR A 86 11.68 2.27 11.98
N TYR A 87 10.44 2.55 12.41
CA TYR A 87 10.12 3.76 13.16
C TYR A 87 10.88 3.79 14.50
N TYR A 88 10.89 2.68 15.22
CA TYR A 88 11.58 2.59 16.51
C TYR A 88 13.11 2.60 16.40
N ASN A 89 13.67 2.09 15.29
CA ASN A 89 15.12 1.96 15.12
C ASN A 89 15.78 3.11 14.34
N ARG A 90 15.04 3.74 13.41
CA ARG A 90 15.58 4.68 12.42
C ARG A 90 14.74 5.96 12.29
N GLY A 91 13.60 6.04 12.98
CA GLY A 91 12.70 7.19 12.96
C GLY A 91 11.73 7.22 11.78
N PHE A 92 10.88 8.25 11.79
CA PHE A 92 9.73 8.36 10.88
C PHE A 92 10.09 8.36 9.39
N LYS A 93 11.04 9.19 8.97
CA LYS A 93 11.36 9.37 7.55
C LYS A 93 11.79 8.06 6.91
N THR A 94 12.68 7.31 7.57
CA THR A 94 13.13 6.01 7.10
C THR A 94 11.98 5.01 7.06
N ALA A 95 11.18 4.92 8.13
CA ALA A 95 10.03 4.02 8.16
C ALA A 95 9.02 4.28 7.03
N PHE A 96 8.62 5.53 6.84
CA PHE A 96 7.68 5.92 5.82
C PHE A 96 8.20 5.58 4.42
N TRP A 97 9.40 6.05 4.07
CA TRP A 97 9.92 5.84 2.71
C TRP A 97 10.29 4.41 2.40
N SER A 98 10.76 3.63 3.39
CA SER A 98 11.02 2.20 3.21
C SER A 98 9.74 1.43 2.89
N ILE A 99 8.65 1.66 3.63
CA ILE A 99 7.38 0.97 3.38
C ILE A 99 6.71 1.45 2.10
N THR A 100 6.74 2.76 1.83
CA THR A 100 6.27 3.31 0.56
C THR A 100 7.00 2.65 -0.61
N LEU A 101 8.34 2.54 -0.57
CA LEU A 101 9.10 1.91 -1.65
C LEU A 101 8.70 0.45 -1.87
N ILE A 102 8.57 -0.33 -0.79
CA ILE A 102 8.11 -1.73 -0.88
C ILE A 102 6.71 -1.77 -1.51
N HIS A 103 5.82 -0.85 -1.13
CA HIS A 103 4.45 -0.80 -1.63
C HIS A 103 4.38 -0.39 -3.12
N LEU A 104 5.20 0.57 -3.54
CA LEU A 104 5.38 0.97 -4.95
C LEU A 104 5.85 -0.24 -5.78
N LEU A 105 6.91 -0.93 -5.35
CA LEU A 105 7.47 -2.09 -6.04
C LEU A 105 6.43 -3.22 -6.17
N ARG A 106 5.68 -3.50 -5.09
CA ARG A 106 4.62 -4.50 -5.10
C ARG A 106 3.52 -4.16 -6.11
N ASN A 107 3.12 -2.89 -6.22
CA ASN A 107 2.10 -2.46 -7.18
C ASN A 107 2.61 -2.41 -8.62
N ALA A 108 3.92 -2.23 -8.82
CA ALA A 108 4.53 -2.31 -10.15
C ALA A 108 4.55 -3.74 -10.71
N LEU A 109 4.58 -4.78 -9.87
CA LEU A 109 4.71 -6.19 -10.31
C LEU A 109 3.67 -6.60 -11.36
N PRO A 110 2.35 -6.39 -11.20
CA PRO A 110 1.37 -6.73 -12.22
C PRO A 110 1.60 -6.02 -13.56
N PHE A 111 2.07 -4.76 -13.54
CA PHE A 111 2.38 -4.01 -14.76
C PHE A 111 3.62 -4.58 -15.45
N LEU A 112 4.66 -4.94 -14.70
CA LEU A 112 5.87 -5.56 -15.24
C LEU A 112 5.57 -6.92 -15.86
N LEU A 113 4.73 -7.74 -15.22
CA LEU A 113 4.31 -9.03 -15.75
C LEU A 113 3.50 -8.90 -17.06
N ARG A 114 2.82 -7.77 -17.25
CA ARG A 114 2.06 -7.46 -18.47
C ARG A 114 2.95 -6.96 -19.63
N LEU A 115 4.21 -6.58 -19.37
CA LEU A 115 5.17 -6.16 -20.40
C LEU A 115 5.92 -7.33 -21.05
N ARG A 116 5.78 -8.53 -20.51
CA ARG A 116 6.29 -9.77 -21.10
C ARG A 116 5.34 -10.27 -22.19
#